data_AF-A0A533SN11-F1
#
_entry.id   AF-A0A533SN11-F1
#
_cell.length_a   1.000
_cell.length_b   1.000
_cell.length_c   1.000
_cell.angle_alpha   90.00
_cell.angle_beta   90.00
_cell.angle_gamma   90.00
#
_symmetry.space_group_name_H-M   'P 1'
#
loop_
_entity.id
_entity.type
_entity.pdbx_description
1 polymer ?
#
loop_
_entity_poly.entity_id
_entity_poly.type
_entity_poly.pdbx_seq_one_letter_code
_entity_poly.pdbx_strand_id
1 'polypeptide(L)'
;MKGPFLLNCEENILGRDPACQVVLVLPPVSRRHAAIRHDQHGFYLCDLGSANGTTLNGAPVGEKTLKMTQGDVIVLAGAATLYFELTPQGDGLLTLASGVWIDAASREVYVDGCLVDPPLSPAQFTLLDALYQANGQLLSRSEIIAAVWPGVDPAGVSDEAVDGLVKRLRQRMRGAQETELLQSVRGRGLRLVR
;
A
#
# COMPACT_ATOMS: atom_id res chain seq x y z
N MET A 1 0.06 -7.21 -9.24
CA MET A 1 0.59 -8.51 -8.75
C MET A 1 -0.52 -9.22 -8.00
N LYS A 2 -0.65 -10.54 -8.13
CA LYS A 2 -1.65 -11.29 -7.37
C LYS A 2 -1.13 -12.65 -7.00
N GLY A 3 -1.30 -12.97 -5.73
CA GLY A 3 -1.07 -14.28 -5.17
C GLY A 3 -0.52 -14.10 -3.76
N PRO A 4 -0.93 -14.95 -2.82
CA PRO A 4 -0.05 -15.18 -1.71
C PRO A 4 1.26 -15.79 -2.26
N PHE A 5 2.40 -15.26 -1.85
CA PHE A 5 3.72 -15.68 -2.32
C PHE A 5 4.23 -16.83 -1.45
N LEU A 6 4.39 -18.01 -2.05
CA LEU A 6 4.94 -19.16 -1.36
C LEU A 6 6.46 -18.99 -1.18
N LEU A 7 6.95 -19.18 0.04
CA LEU A 7 8.36 -19.11 0.39
C LEU A 7 8.99 -20.50 0.21
N ASN A 8 9.20 -20.89 -1.04
CA ASN A 8 9.60 -22.26 -1.42
C ASN A 8 11.12 -22.42 -1.66
N CYS A 9 11.89 -21.33 -1.57
CA CYS A 9 13.35 -21.36 -1.67
C CYS A 9 13.99 -21.25 -0.28
N GLU A 10 15.25 -21.69 -0.14
CA GLU A 10 16.04 -21.43 1.09
C GLU A 10 16.21 -19.93 1.36
N GLU A 11 16.34 -19.13 0.31
CA GLU A 11 16.35 -17.67 0.38
C GLU A 11 15.34 -17.12 -0.64
N ASN A 12 14.35 -16.39 -0.16
CA ASN A 12 13.34 -15.73 -0.99
C ASN A 12 13.60 -14.23 -0.94
N ILE A 13 13.96 -13.64 -2.08
CA ILE A 13 14.21 -12.21 -2.18
C ILE A 13 12.90 -11.48 -2.43
N LEU A 14 12.67 -10.43 -1.66
CA LEU A 14 11.58 -9.47 -1.83
C LEU A 14 12.16 -8.20 -2.45
N GLY A 15 11.56 -7.69 -3.51
CA GLY A 15 12.02 -6.47 -4.14
C GLY A 15 11.32 -6.14 -5.45
N ARG A 16 11.61 -4.97 -6.03
CA ARG A 16 10.99 -4.56 -7.30
C ARG A 16 11.64 -5.16 -8.54
N ASP A 17 12.79 -5.83 -8.39
CA ASP A 17 13.46 -6.49 -9.52
C ASP A 17 12.67 -7.74 -9.94
N PRO A 18 12.37 -7.93 -11.24
CA PRO A 18 11.64 -9.11 -11.71
C PRO A 18 12.37 -10.44 -11.45
N ALA A 19 13.66 -10.43 -11.12
CA ALA A 19 14.40 -11.62 -10.71
C ALA A 19 14.13 -12.06 -9.25
N CYS A 20 13.39 -11.27 -8.47
CA CYS A 20 13.02 -11.62 -7.09
C CYS A 20 11.93 -12.69 -7.04
N GLN A 21 11.93 -13.51 -6.00
CA GLN A 21 10.87 -14.50 -5.76
C GLN A 21 9.55 -13.81 -5.39
N VAL A 22 9.65 -12.70 -4.64
CA VAL A 22 8.52 -11.85 -4.28
C VAL A 22 8.72 -10.49 -4.93
N VAL A 23 8.20 -10.37 -6.14
CA VAL A 23 8.28 -9.12 -6.92
C VAL A 23 7.25 -8.14 -6.35
N LEU A 24 7.68 -6.91 -6.07
CA LEU A 24 6.86 -5.80 -5.60
C LEU A 24 7.23 -4.54 -6.38
N VAL A 25 6.56 -4.30 -7.50
CA VAL A 25 6.85 -3.22 -8.46
C VAL A 25 6.35 -1.86 -7.95
N LEU A 26 6.87 -1.44 -6.80
CA LEU A 26 6.66 -0.12 -6.22
C LEU A 26 7.98 0.66 -6.27
N PRO A 27 8.00 1.91 -6.77
CA PRO A 27 9.21 2.72 -6.81
C PRO A 27 10.02 2.82 -5.50
N PRO A 28 9.42 2.97 -4.29
CA PRO A 28 10.18 3.07 -3.05
C PRO A 28 10.78 1.73 -2.59
N VAL A 29 10.35 0.61 -3.16
CA VAL A 29 10.92 -0.71 -2.86
C VAL A 29 12.22 -0.88 -3.66
N SER A 30 13.37 -1.03 -2.97
CA SER A 30 14.63 -1.44 -3.59
C SER A 30 14.51 -2.64 -4.55
N ARG A 31 15.39 -2.71 -5.54
CA ARG A 31 15.48 -3.84 -6.50
C ARG A 31 15.54 -5.19 -5.79
N ARG A 32 16.45 -5.31 -4.83
CA ARG A 32 16.50 -6.36 -3.81
C ARG A 32 16.38 -5.64 -2.47
N HIS A 33 15.28 -5.83 -1.76
CA HIS A 33 14.92 -5.02 -0.59
C HIS A 33 15.16 -5.77 0.71
N ALA A 34 14.57 -6.95 0.81
CA ALA A 34 14.68 -7.84 1.94
C ALA A 34 14.84 -9.28 1.45
N ALA A 35 15.32 -10.15 2.33
CA ALA A 35 15.31 -11.59 2.13
C ALA A 35 14.55 -12.24 3.27
N ILE A 36 13.76 -13.25 2.94
CA ILE A 36 13.29 -14.23 3.92
C ILE A 36 14.05 -15.52 3.70
N ARG A 37 14.84 -15.90 4.70
CA ARG A 37 15.57 -17.15 4.73
C ARG A 37 14.78 -18.19 5.49
N HIS A 38 14.80 -19.42 5.00
CA HIS A 38 14.15 -20.56 5.63
C HIS A 38 15.17 -21.66 5.86
N ASP A 39 15.20 -22.16 7.10
CA ASP A 39 15.95 -23.35 7.48
C ASP A 39 15.08 -24.27 8.35
N GLN A 40 15.65 -25.36 8.85
CA GLN A 40 14.98 -26.31 9.74
C GLN A 40 14.43 -25.70 11.05
N HIS A 41 14.82 -24.47 11.42
CA HIS A 41 14.41 -23.79 12.65
C HIS A 41 13.32 -22.72 12.41
N GLY A 42 13.02 -22.40 11.15
CA GLY A 42 11.91 -21.53 10.75
C GLY A 42 12.28 -20.46 9.72
N PHE A 43 11.52 -19.38 9.71
CA PHE A 43 11.66 -18.27 8.77
C PHE A 43 12.31 -17.07 9.44
N TYR A 44 13.19 -16.39 8.71
CA TYR A 44 13.97 -15.27 9.22
C TYR A 44 14.01 -14.14 8.20
N LEU A 45 13.65 -12.93 8.63
CA LEU A 45 13.67 -11.71 7.84
C LEU A 45 15.02 -10.99 8.00
N CYS A 46 15.60 -10.61 6.87
CA CYS A 46 16.78 -9.75 6.78
C CYS A 46 16.50 -8.58 5.83
N ASP A 47 16.85 -7.34 6.21
CA ASP A 47 16.96 -6.25 5.25
C ASP A 47 18.26 -6.39 4.44
N LEU A 48 18.24 -6.07 3.14
CA LEU A 48 19.40 -6.22 2.25
C LEU A 48 20.13 -4.89 1.97
N GLY A 49 20.08 -3.94 2.92
CA GLY A 49 20.60 -2.59 2.71
C GLY A 49 19.64 -1.76 1.87
N SER A 50 18.35 -1.88 2.15
CA SER A 50 17.31 -1.17 1.42
C SER A 50 17.39 0.34 1.67
N ALA A 51 16.97 1.14 0.69
CA ALA A 51 17.07 2.60 0.78
C ALA A 51 16.08 3.20 1.80
N ASN A 52 14.92 2.55 1.97
CA ASN A 52 13.80 3.05 2.75
C ASN A 52 13.46 2.15 3.96
N GLY A 53 14.28 1.13 4.22
CA GLY A 53 14.15 0.23 5.36
C GLY A 53 13.03 -0.81 5.25
N THR A 54 13.21 -1.85 6.06
CA THR A 54 12.21 -2.89 6.33
C THR A 54 11.81 -2.85 7.80
N THR A 55 10.53 -3.06 8.09
CA THR A 55 10.04 -3.27 9.48
C THR A 55 9.35 -4.62 9.63
N LEU A 56 9.43 -5.17 10.84
CA LEU A 56 8.70 -6.36 11.30
C LEU A 56 7.88 -5.95 12.52
N ASN A 57 6.56 -6.10 12.45
CA ASN A 57 5.61 -5.68 13.49
C ASN A 57 5.82 -4.22 13.95
N GLY A 58 6.13 -3.34 13.00
CA GLY A 58 6.38 -1.91 13.22
C GLY A 58 7.78 -1.57 13.75
N ALA A 59 8.60 -2.56 14.15
CA ALA A 59 9.98 -2.35 14.57
C ALA A 59 10.95 -2.45 13.37
N PRO A 60 11.95 -1.56 13.25
CA PRO A 60 12.91 -1.63 12.16
C PRO A 60 13.79 -2.88 12.27
N VAL A 61 13.99 -3.58 11.15
CA VAL A 61 14.87 -4.75 11.05
C VAL A 61 16.34 -4.32 11.11
N GLY A 62 16.73 -3.31 10.31
CA GLY A 62 18.11 -2.85 10.21
C GLY A 62 19.06 -3.97 9.75
N GLU A 63 20.25 -4.04 10.33
CA GLU A 63 21.24 -5.09 10.02
C GLU A 63 20.95 -6.45 10.70
N LYS A 64 19.84 -6.55 11.43
CA LYS A 64 19.50 -7.77 12.18
C LYS A 64 18.83 -8.81 11.28
N THR A 65 18.99 -10.06 11.67
CA THR A 65 18.16 -11.18 11.21
C THR A 65 17.12 -11.48 12.27
N LEU A 66 15.85 -11.30 11.95
CA LEU A 66 14.75 -11.49 12.91
C LEU A 66 13.95 -12.74 12.58
N LYS A 67 13.73 -13.61 13.57
CA LYS A 67 12.86 -14.77 13.42
C LYS A 67 11.42 -14.32 13.26
N MET A 68 10.73 -14.92 12.30
CA MET A 68 9.32 -14.66 12.01
C MET A 68 8.42 -15.73 12.62
N THR A 69 7.19 -15.33 12.93
CA THR A 69 6.14 -16.18 13.51
C THR A 69 4.79 -15.91 12.84
N GLN A 70 3.86 -16.86 12.97
CA GLN A 70 2.50 -16.77 12.42
C GLN A 70 1.87 -15.39 12.71
N GLY A 71 1.37 -14.74 11.65
CA GLY A 71 0.66 -13.47 11.74
C GLY A 71 1.56 -12.23 11.77
N ASP A 72 2.88 -12.39 11.67
CA ASP A 72 3.80 -11.25 11.59
C ASP A 72 3.51 -10.36 10.39
N VAL A 73 3.67 -9.05 10.60
CA VAL A 73 3.47 -8.02 9.60
C VAL A 73 4.81 -7.44 9.17
N ILE A 74 5.10 -7.53 7.88
CA ILE A 74 6.31 -6.98 7.28
C ILE A 74 5.93 -5.74 6.49
N VAL A 75 6.67 -4.64 6.66
CA VAL A 75 6.48 -3.44 5.83
C VAL A 75 7.78 -3.08 5.13
N LEU A 76 7.74 -3.02 3.80
CA LEU A 76 8.87 -2.58 2.98
C LEU A 76 8.68 -1.12 2.58
N ALA A 77 9.69 -0.28 2.83
CA ALA A 77 9.71 1.13 2.44
C ALA A 77 8.50 1.97 2.90
N GLY A 78 7.75 1.52 3.91
CA GLY A 78 6.48 2.13 4.31
C GLY A 78 5.36 2.05 3.24
N ALA A 79 5.57 1.29 2.17
CA ALA A 79 4.71 1.29 0.98
C ALA A 79 4.06 -0.06 0.68
N ALA A 80 4.70 -1.17 1.07
CA ALA A 80 4.17 -2.52 0.88
C ALA A 80 4.04 -3.24 2.21
N THR A 81 2.81 -3.58 2.61
CA THR A 81 2.53 -4.37 3.81
C THR A 81 2.27 -5.81 3.41
N LEU A 82 3.02 -6.75 3.97
CA LEU A 82 2.89 -8.19 3.76
C LEU A 82 2.56 -8.88 5.09
N TYR A 83 1.59 -9.77 5.07
CA TYR A 83 1.26 -10.65 6.19
C TYR A 83 1.95 -11.99 6.00
N PHE A 84 2.63 -12.47 7.04
CA PHE A 84 3.24 -13.78 7.04
C PHE A 84 2.35 -14.82 7.72
N GLU A 85 2.15 -15.94 7.04
CA GLU A 85 1.39 -17.08 7.53
C GLU A 85 2.16 -18.38 7.24
N LEU A 86 1.99 -19.36 8.11
CA LEU A 86 2.39 -20.74 7.91
C LEU A 86 1.19 -21.53 7.41
N THR A 87 1.40 -22.30 6.36
CA THR A 87 0.43 -23.31 5.91
C THR A 87 0.35 -24.45 6.93
N PRO A 88 -0.70 -25.29 6.89
CA PRO A 88 -0.77 -26.50 7.71
C PRO A 88 0.42 -27.46 7.50
N GLN A 89 1.08 -27.37 6.36
CA GLN A 89 2.27 -28.17 5.99
C GLN A 89 3.58 -27.58 6.54
N GLY A 90 3.54 -26.37 7.10
CA GLY A 90 4.72 -25.66 7.63
C GLY A 90 5.40 -24.74 6.61
N ASP A 91 4.93 -24.68 5.36
CA ASP A 91 5.46 -23.75 4.37
C ASP A 91 5.07 -22.31 4.70
N GLY A 92 5.99 -21.38 4.43
CA GLY A 92 5.77 -19.95 4.63
C GLY A 92 5.02 -19.32 3.46
N LEU A 93 4.09 -18.43 3.77
CA LEU A 93 3.25 -17.73 2.82
C LEU A 93 3.25 -16.23 3.13
N LEU A 94 3.39 -15.40 2.12
CA LEU A 94 3.22 -13.95 2.25
C LEU A 94 1.99 -13.46 1.50
N THR A 95 1.12 -12.72 2.16
CA THR A 95 -0.03 -12.07 1.52
C THR A 95 0.18 -10.56 1.51
N LEU A 96 0.24 -9.96 0.31
CA LEU A 96 0.29 -8.50 0.17
C LEU A 96 -1.06 -7.91 0.59
N ALA A 97 -1.04 -6.96 1.53
CA ALA A 97 -2.20 -6.17 1.89
C ALA A 97 -2.65 -5.30 0.71
N SER A 98 -3.97 -5.08 0.58
CA SER A 98 -4.47 -4.05 -0.33
C SER A 98 -3.91 -2.70 0.10
N GLY A 99 -3.48 -1.88 -0.85
CA GLY A 99 -2.88 -0.60 -0.50
C GLY A 99 -2.75 0.36 -1.67
N VAL A 100 -2.57 1.63 -1.31
CA VAL A 100 -2.29 2.71 -2.24
C VAL A 100 -0.94 3.29 -1.90
N TRP A 101 -0.12 3.53 -2.93
CA TRP A 101 1.07 4.35 -2.81
C TRP A 101 1.02 5.46 -3.86
N ILE A 102 1.48 6.65 -3.49
CA ILE A 102 1.44 7.84 -4.33
C ILE A 102 2.81 8.48 -4.35
N ASP A 103 3.25 8.89 -5.53
CA ASP A 103 4.34 9.84 -5.69
C ASP A 103 3.76 11.22 -6.00
N ALA A 104 3.87 12.14 -5.04
CA ALA A 104 3.36 13.50 -5.20
C ALA A 104 4.10 14.31 -6.29
N ALA A 105 5.38 14.01 -6.51
CA ALA A 105 6.21 14.76 -7.46
C ALA A 105 5.86 14.40 -8.91
N SER A 106 5.74 13.10 -9.21
CA SER A 106 5.38 12.60 -10.55
C SER A 106 3.87 12.45 -10.77
N ARG A 107 3.06 12.52 -9.70
CA ARG A 107 1.61 12.24 -9.66
C ARG A 107 1.24 10.81 -10.04
N GLU A 108 2.18 9.88 -9.91
CA GLU A 108 1.92 8.46 -10.10
C GLU A 108 1.18 7.89 -8.90
N VAL A 109 0.21 7.03 -9.19
CA VAL A 109 -0.59 6.35 -8.18
C VAL A 109 -0.50 4.87 -8.45
N TYR A 110 -0.18 4.10 -7.42
CA TYR A 110 -0.11 2.65 -7.47
C TYR A 110 -1.17 2.07 -6.54
N VAL A 111 -1.93 1.09 -7.03
CA VAL A 111 -2.88 0.31 -6.24
C VAL A 111 -2.48 -1.15 -6.31
N ASP A 112 -2.26 -1.78 -5.15
CA ASP A 112 -1.78 -3.16 -5.02
C ASP A 112 -0.51 -3.44 -5.86
N GLY A 113 0.39 -2.43 -5.89
CA GLY A 113 1.63 -2.48 -6.66
C GLY A 113 1.48 -2.33 -8.19
N CYS A 114 0.28 -2.01 -8.69
CA CYS A 114 0.02 -1.74 -10.10
C CYS A 114 -0.16 -0.24 -10.33
N LEU A 115 0.54 0.32 -11.32
CA LEU A 115 0.35 1.71 -11.73
C LEU A 115 -1.08 1.93 -12.24
N VAL A 116 -1.73 3.01 -11.77
CA VAL A 116 -3.02 3.47 -12.27
C VAL A 116 -2.82 4.18 -13.60
N ASP A 117 -3.11 3.47 -14.68
CA ASP A 117 -3.00 3.97 -16.06
C ASP A 117 -4.39 3.97 -16.74
N PRO A 118 -4.82 5.03 -17.46
CA PRO A 118 -4.21 6.36 -17.54
C PRO A 118 -4.07 7.09 -16.18
N PRO A 119 -3.19 8.09 -16.03
CA PRO A 119 -3.08 8.85 -14.79
C PRO A 119 -4.44 9.42 -14.33
N LEU A 120 -4.60 9.59 -13.01
CA LEU A 120 -5.79 10.25 -12.46
C LEU A 120 -5.90 11.69 -12.97
N SER A 121 -7.14 12.16 -13.15
CA SER A 121 -7.36 13.60 -13.40
C SER A 121 -6.85 14.44 -12.23
N PRO A 122 -6.52 15.74 -12.42
CA PRO A 122 -6.01 16.59 -11.35
C PRO A 122 -6.89 16.59 -10.10
N ALA A 123 -8.22 16.69 -10.25
CA ALA A 123 -9.14 16.67 -9.12
C ALA A 123 -9.18 15.32 -8.38
N GLN A 124 -9.07 14.20 -9.11
CA GLN A 124 -9.01 12.86 -8.51
C GLN A 124 -7.70 12.66 -7.75
N PHE A 125 -6.59 13.09 -8.33
CA PHE A 125 -5.28 13.03 -7.69
C PHE A 125 -5.25 13.87 -6.41
N THR A 126 -5.68 15.13 -6.48
CA THR A 126 -5.70 16.03 -5.31
C THR A 126 -6.57 15.49 -4.18
N LEU A 127 -7.74 14.92 -4.49
CA LEU A 127 -8.56 14.25 -3.48
C LEU A 127 -7.82 13.06 -2.86
N LEU A 128 -7.22 12.21 -3.68
CA LEU A 128 -6.53 11.02 -3.20
C LEU A 128 -5.28 11.37 -2.37
N ASP A 129 -4.49 12.34 -2.81
CA ASP A 129 -3.32 12.83 -2.07
C ASP A 129 -3.75 13.41 -0.70
N ALA A 130 -4.81 14.23 -0.66
CA ALA A 130 -5.35 14.74 0.61
C ALA A 130 -5.73 13.60 1.57
N LEU A 131 -6.43 12.56 1.08
CA LEU A 131 -6.79 11.38 1.87
C LEU A 131 -5.57 10.55 2.30
N TYR A 132 -4.54 10.49 1.46
CA TYR A 132 -3.29 9.79 1.74
C TYR A 132 -2.50 10.48 2.84
N GLN A 133 -2.36 11.82 2.77
CA GLN A 133 -1.72 12.63 3.82
C GLN A 133 -2.49 12.58 5.14
N ALA A 134 -3.82 12.42 5.10
CA ALA A 134 -4.65 12.27 6.29
C ALA A 134 -4.39 10.96 7.06
N ASN A 135 -3.63 10.00 6.51
CA ASN A 135 -3.21 8.78 7.20
C ASN A 135 -4.36 8.05 7.93
N GLY A 136 -5.46 7.80 7.20
CA GLY A 136 -6.65 7.12 7.74
C GLY A 136 -7.59 8.00 8.59
N GLN A 137 -7.24 9.27 8.83
CA GLN A 137 -8.16 10.24 9.40
C GLN A 137 -9.29 10.56 8.42
N LEU A 138 -10.45 10.91 8.99
CA LEU A 138 -11.64 11.24 8.22
C LEU A 138 -11.55 12.69 7.73
N LEU A 139 -11.61 12.88 6.41
CA LEU A 139 -11.78 14.20 5.81
C LEU A 139 -13.27 14.51 5.64
N SER A 140 -13.69 15.61 6.22
CA SER A 140 -15.03 16.16 6.05
C SER A 140 -15.25 16.67 4.63
N ARG A 141 -16.51 16.93 4.30
CA ARG A 141 -16.91 17.52 3.02
C ARG A 141 -16.19 18.86 2.76
N SER A 142 -16.15 19.74 3.76
CA SER A 142 -15.53 21.06 3.62
C SER A 142 -14.02 20.96 3.38
N GLU A 143 -13.34 20.01 4.04
CA GLU A 143 -11.91 19.75 3.82
C GLU A 143 -11.64 19.17 2.43
N ILE A 144 -12.48 18.23 1.97
CA ILE A 144 -12.41 17.70 0.61
C ILE A 144 -12.56 18.83 -0.42
N ILE A 145 -13.53 19.72 -0.23
CA ILE A 145 -13.74 20.82 -1.16
C ILE A 145 -12.58 21.81 -1.15
N ALA A 146 -12.11 22.20 0.03
CA ALA A 146 -10.97 23.10 0.16
C ALA A 146 -9.70 22.55 -0.49
N ALA A 147 -9.50 21.22 -0.45
CA ALA A 147 -8.39 20.56 -1.11
C ALA A 147 -8.54 20.56 -2.64
N VAL A 148 -9.70 20.15 -3.17
CA VAL A 148 -9.90 19.91 -4.61
C VAL A 148 -10.20 21.19 -5.39
N TRP A 149 -10.94 22.12 -4.80
CA TRP A 149 -11.35 23.39 -5.40
C TRP A 149 -10.89 24.56 -4.52
N PRO A 150 -9.57 24.84 -4.49
CA PRO A 150 -9.03 25.90 -3.65
C PRO A 150 -9.62 27.26 -4.05
N GLY A 151 -10.04 28.04 -3.05
CA GLY A 151 -10.61 29.38 -3.26
C GLY A 151 -12.08 29.42 -3.66
N VAL A 152 -12.75 28.27 -3.77
CA VAL A 152 -14.20 28.20 -3.98
C VAL A 152 -14.91 28.13 -2.62
N ASP A 153 -15.99 28.89 -2.45
CA ASP A 153 -16.87 28.77 -1.29
C ASP A 153 -17.46 27.34 -1.23
N PRO A 154 -17.24 26.57 -0.16
CA PRO A 154 -17.80 25.22 -0.02
C PRO A 154 -19.33 25.15 -0.14
N ALA A 155 -20.05 26.26 0.11
CA ALA A 155 -21.49 26.35 -0.10
C ALA A 155 -21.88 26.40 -1.59
N GLY A 156 -20.97 26.82 -2.47
CA GLY A 156 -21.18 26.90 -3.92
C GLY A 156 -20.89 25.60 -4.67
N VAL A 157 -20.31 24.59 -4.02
CA VAL A 157 -20.08 23.26 -4.59
C VAL A 157 -21.24 22.34 -4.21
N SER A 158 -21.84 21.66 -5.19
CA SER A 158 -22.95 20.73 -4.91
C SER A 158 -22.47 19.38 -4.38
N ASP A 159 -23.32 18.68 -3.63
CA ASP A 159 -23.00 17.35 -3.10
C ASP A 159 -22.76 16.34 -4.24
N GLU A 160 -23.51 16.45 -5.32
CA GLU A 160 -23.38 15.60 -6.51
C GLU A 160 -22.01 15.75 -7.19
N ALA A 161 -21.39 16.93 -7.10
CA ALA A 161 -20.06 17.16 -7.63
C ALA A 161 -19.00 16.37 -6.83
N VAL A 162 -19.08 16.42 -5.50
CA VAL A 162 -18.20 15.67 -4.59
C VAL A 162 -18.43 14.17 -4.75
N ASP A 163 -19.69 13.72 -4.67
CA ASP A 163 -20.04 12.31 -4.80
C ASP A 163 -19.65 11.74 -6.17
N GLY A 164 -19.85 12.52 -7.24
CA GLY A 164 -19.40 12.17 -8.58
C GLY A 164 -17.88 12.02 -8.66
N LEU A 165 -17.12 12.89 -8.01
CA LEU A 165 -15.66 12.79 -7.95
C LEU A 165 -15.21 11.54 -7.18
N VAL A 166 -15.78 11.29 -5.99
CA VAL A 166 -15.49 10.10 -5.18
C VAL A 166 -15.82 8.83 -5.94
N LYS A 167 -16.98 8.78 -6.61
CA LYS A 167 -17.40 7.64 -7.43
C LYS A 167 -16.41 7.36 -8.56
N ARG A 168 -16.01 8.39 -9.31
CA ARG A 168 -15.02 8.23 -10.39
C ARG A 168 -13.65 7.82 -9.85
N LEU A 169 -13.23 8.36 -8.71
CA LEU A 169 -11.98 7.99 -8.07
C LEU A 169 -11.99 6.50 -7.66
N ARG A 170 -13.05 6.02 -6.99
CA ARG A 170 -13.24 4.60 -6.65
C ARG A 170 -13.15 3.69 -7.88
N GLN A 171 -13.70 4.11 -9.02
CA GLN A 171 -13.63 3.33 -10.26
C GLN A 171 -12.20 3.20 -10.79
N ARG A 172 -11.37 4.25 -10.64
CA ARG A 172 -9.96 4.23 -11.05
C ARG A 172 -9.08 3.44 -10.07
N MET A 173 -9.41 3.45 -8.78
CA MET A 173 -8.66 2.78 -7.72
C MET A 173 -9.03 1.32 -7.52
N ARG A 174 -9.69 0.67 -8.49
CA ARG A 174 -10.00 -0.75 -8.39
C ARG A 174 -8.69 -1.54 -8.47
N GLY A 175 -8.27 -2.00 -7.31
CA GLY A 175 -7.09 -2.83 -7.16
C GLY A 175 -7.31 -4.24 -7.67
N ALA A 176 -6.30 -5.05 -7.43
CA ALA A 176 -6.40 -6.47 -7.65
C ALA A 176 -7.37 -7.09 -6.62
N GLN A 177 -7.38 -6.59 -5.40
CA GLN A 177 -8.27 -7.06 -4.34
C GLN A 177 -9.61 -6.31 -4.37
N GLU A 178 -10.71 -6.95 -3.95
CA GLU A 178 -12.04 -6.31 -3.88
C GLU A 178 -12.21 -5.37 -2.66
N THR A 179 -11.11 -5.09 -1.96
CA THR A 179 -11.09 -4.27 -0.75
C THR A 179 -11.53 -2.83 -1.02
N GLU A 180 -12.46 -2.33 -0.22
CA GLU A 180 -12.87 -0.93 -0.29
C GLU A 180 -11.82 -0.03 0.38
N LEU A 181 -10.87 0.46 -0.42
CA LEU A 181 -9.81 1.39 0.01
C LEU A 181 -10.36 2.77 0.42
N LEU A 182 -11.50 3.18 -0.15
CA LEU A 182 -12.14 4.47 0.13
C LEU A 182 -13.43 4.28 0.91
N GLN A 183 -13.41 4.55 2.22
CA GLN A 183 -14.57 4.38 3.08
C GLN A 183 -15.31 5.69 3.30
N SER A 184 -16.60 5.71 2.94
CA SER A 184 -17.51 6.81 3.25
C SER A 184 -18.14 6.60 4.61
N VAL A 185 -18.05 7.61 5.49
CA VAL A 185 -18.79 7.65 6.74
C VAL A 185 -19.97 8.60 6.55
N ARG A 186 -21.19 8.05 6.52
CA ARG A 186 -22.42 8.79 6.19
C ARG A 186 -22.53 10.08 7.00
N GLY A 187 -22.67 11.21 6.31
CA GLY A 187 -22.81 12.54 6.91
C GLY A 187 -21.56 13.08 7.60
N ARG A 188 -20.42 12.38 7.55
CA ARG A 188 -19.19 12.81 8.23
C ARG A 188 -18.00 13.00 7.30
N GLY A 189 -17.86 12.20 6.24
CA GLY A 189 -16.73 12.38 5.32
C GLY A 189 -16.25 11.10 4.65
N LEU A 190 -15.00 11.16 4.19
CA LEU A 190 -14.30 10.12 3.45
C LEU A 190 -12.92 9.88 4.07
N ARG A 191 -12.47 8.63 4.09
CA ARG A 191 -11.09 8.28 4.48
C ARG A 191 -10.52 7.22 3.55
N LEU A 192 -9.19 7.22 3.45
CA LEU A 192 -8.43 6.12 2.85
C LEU A 192 -8.13 5.06 3.92
N VAL A 193 -8.36 3.80 3.61
CA VAL A 193 -7.99 2.66 4.45
C VAL A 193 -6.81 1.95 3.82
N ARG A 194 -5.78 1.71 4.63
CA ARG A 194 -4.49 1.13 4.28
C ARG A 194 -4.02 0.19 5.37
#